data_AF-A0A0G1XWE4-F1
#
_entry.id   AF-A0A0G1XWE4-F1
#
_cell.length_a   1.000
_cell.length_b   1.000
_cell.length_c   1.000
_cell.angle_alpha   90.00
_cell.angle_beta   90.00
_cell.angle_gamma   90.00
#
_symmetry.space_group_name_H-M   'P 1'
#
loop_
_entity.id
_entity.type
_entity.pdbx_description
1 polymer ?
#
loop_
_entity_poly.entity_id
_entity_poly.type
_entity_poly.pdbx_seq_one_letter_code
_entity_poly.pdbx_strand_id
1 'polypeptide(L)'
;MNDAILPLIILPPITAIILVAVVYASLVSAEIRMTPIEQQISSSFIVDVNARPTLESEVRGRVVSREVDISDSFSISPATEDATPVEGKASGTITILNKRSSAQPLVATTRFLSEGGVLFRLDEGTTVPSGGSVTARVTADQPGALGDVPAGRFTIPGLSESVQALVYGESTEVMSGGLRFVNVLTQVDFDQALGALRDEAIASAEAELQAEVGVFEGRVFTTKDLSVVSSVEMGAETDGFQITAKFQVVGVFFDKDELYMLAEASLYQDIDQGLRPVGVSSDALKLRVDRYDAEQETATLQVELSGAAIPSAAHRALSRGVFAGMTPAEVVAYFEENNLAKMVEVNLRPSWRKRLPHAPNKIKLLINE
;
A
#
# COMPACT_ATOMS: atom_id res chain seq x y z
N MET A 1 47.94 -70.90 -51.18
CA MET A 1 46.62 -70.78 -50.52
C MET A 1 46.48 -69.34 -50.05
N ASN A 2 45.62 -68.59 -50.74
CA ASN A 2 45.07 -67.24 -50.47
C ASN A 2 45.92 -66.20 -49.71
N ASP A 3 46.61 -65.35 -50.48
CA ASP A 3 46.83 -63.96 -50.09
C ASP A 3 45.62 -63.12 -50.54
N ALA A 4 44.79 -62.73 -49.58
CA ALA A 4 43.64 -61.86 -49.80
C ALA A 4 44.11 -60.40 -49.87
N ILE A 5 44.31 -59.90 -51.09
CA ILE A 5 44.51 -58.48 -51.36
C ILE A 5 43.19 -57.76 -51.09
N LEU A 6 43.07 -57.14 -49.91
CA LEU A 6 42.01 -56.16 -49.63
C LEU A 6 42.18 -54.96 -50.59
N PRO A 7 41.13 -54.49 -51.26
CA PRO A 7 41.29 -53.54 -52.35
C PRO A 7 41.55 -52.13 -51.81
N LEU A 8 42.71 -51.59 -52.19
CA LEU A 8 43.11 -50.18 -52.11
C LEU A 8 42.30 -49.31 -53.11
N ILE A 9 40.97 -49.48 -53.18
CA ILE A 9 40.06 -48.72 -54.07
C ILE A 9 39.00 -47.97 -53.25
N ILE A 10 38.92 -48.22 -51.94
CA ILE A 10 37.92 -47.62 -51.04
C ILE A 10 38.44 -46.33 -50.36
N LEU A 11 39.75 -46.03 -50.41
CA LEU A 11 40.33 -44.83 -49.78
C LEU A 11 39.87 -43.47 -50.37
N PRO A 12 39.91 -43.24 -51.70
CA PRO A 12 39.54 -41.94 -52.27
C PRO A 12 38.07 -41.51 -52.02
N PRO A 13 37.05 -42.39 -52.14
CA PRO A 13 35.68 -41.99 -51.84
C PRO A 13 35.47 -41.71 -50.35
N ILE A 14 36.12 -42.45 -49.46
CA ILE A 14 36.06 -42.19 -48.01
C ILE A 14 36.65 -40.81 -47.69
N THR A 15 37.81 -40.46 -48.27
CA THR A 15 38.40 -39.12 -48.06
C THR A 15 37.56 -37.99 -48.61
N ALA A 16 36.90 -38.18 -49.77
CA ALA A 16 35.99 -37.19 -50.33
C ALA A 16 34.73 -37.01 -49.47
N ILE A 17 34.17 -38.10 -48.95
CA ILE A 17 33.03 -38.07 -48.01
C ILE A 17 33.42 -37.35 -46.72
N ILE A 18 34.61 -37.62 -46.18
CA ILE A 18 35.13 -36.94 -44.99
C ILE A 18 35.33 -35.44 -45.27
N LEU A 19 35.92 -35.07 -46.42
CA LEU A 19 36.11 -33.67 -46.80
C LEU A 19 34.77 -32.93 -46.91
N VAL A 20 33.78 -33.54 -47.59
CA VAL A 20 32.43 -32.99 -47.71
C VAL A 20 31.78 -32.88 -46.33
N ALA A 21 31.94 -33.87 -45.45
CA ALA A 21 31.43 -33.82 -44.09
C ALA A 21 32.10 -32.72 -43.25
N VAL A 22 33.40 -32.49 -43.40
CA VAL A 22 34.15 -31.42 -42.71
C VAL A 22 33.76 -30.04 -43.23
N VAL A 23 33.69 -29.86 -44.55
CA VAL A 23 33.21 -28.59 -45.16
C VAL A 23 31.77 -28.32 -44.74
N TYR A 24 30.92 -29.35 -44.77
CA TYR A 24 29.55 -29.26 -44.29
C TYR A 24 29.48 -28.87 -42.80
N ALA A 25 30.24 -29.54 -41.93
CA ALA A 25 30.33 -29.21 -40.51
C ALA A 25 30.90 -27.80 -40.27
N SER A 26 31.74 -27.29 -41.17
CA SER A 26 32.33 -25.95 -41.08
C SER A 26 31.32 -24.84 -41.34
N LEU A 27 30.37 -25.07 -42.26
CA LEU A 27 29.33 -24.12 -42.69
C LEU A 27 28.15 -24.02 -41.71
N VAL A 28 28.04 -24.99 -40.81
CA VAL A 28 26.98 -25.06 -39.81
C VAL A 28 27.19 -23.99 -38.74
N SER A 29 26.18 -23.13 -38.57
CA SER A 29 26.13 -22.12 -37.50
C SER A 29 24.69 -21.82 -37.08
N ALA A 30 24.53 -21.32 -35.86
CA ALA A 30 23.26 -20.81 -35.35
C ALA A 30 23.46 -19.45 -34.70
N GLU A 31 22.46 -18.59 -34.85
CA GLU A 31 22.43 -17.25 -34.26
C GLU A 31 21.13 -17.10 -33.47
N ILE A 32 21.26 -16.78 -32.18
CA ILE A 32 20.15 -16.51 -31.27
C ILE A 32 20.19 -15.00 -30.98
N ARG A 33 19.13 -14.28 -31.31
CA ARG A 33 18.94 -12.88 -30.92
C ARG A 33 17.88 -12.85 -29.84
N MET A 34 18.17 -12.19 -28.72
CA MET A 34 17.22 -12.03 -27.63
C MET A 34 17.07 -10.57 -27.25
N THR A 35 15.84 -10.18 -26.92
CA THR A 35 15.55 -8.94 -26.21
C THR A 35 15.29 -9.30 -24.74
N PRO A 36 16.18 -8.93 -23.81
CA PRO A 36 16.11 -9.35 -22.43
C PRO A 36 14.87 -8.79 -21.71
N ILE A 37 14.45 -9.48 -20.66
CA ILE A 37 13.53 -8.92 -19.67
C ILE A 37 14.36 -8.18 -18.63
N GLU A 38 14.01 -6.92 -18.38
CA GLU A 38 14.58 -6.14 -17.29
C GLU A 38 14.16 -6.72 -15.94
N GLN A 39 15.15 -6.95 -15.08
CA GLN A 39 14.97 -7.37 -13.71
C GLN A 39 15.19 -6.17 -12.79
N GLN A 40 14.27 -5.97 -11.84
CA GLN A 40 14.44 -4.94 -10.83
C GLN A 40 15.54 -5.36 -9.86
N ILE A 41 16.50 -4.46 -9.67
CA ILE A 41 17.57 -4.59 -8.69
C ILE A 41 17.46 -3.43 -7.71
N SER A 42 17.79 -3.68 -6.46
CA SER A 42 17.87 -2.63 -5.45
C SER A 42 19.00 -2.94 -4.49
N SER A 43 19.66 -1.89 -4.02
CA SER A 43 20.66 -1.96 -2.95
C SER A 43 20.29 -0.92 -1.91
N SER A 44 20.46 -1.28 -0.64
CA SER A 44 20.29 -0.36 0.47
C SER A 44 21.53 -0.37 1.35
N PHE A 45 22.01 0.82 1.67
CA PHE A 45 23.16 1.04 2.53
C PHE A 45 22.94 2.27 3.40
N ILE A 46 23.81 2.44 4.39
CA ILE A 46 23.85 3.62 5.25
C ILE A 46 25.08 4.45 4.89
N VAL A 47 24.92 5.76 4.93
CA VAL A 47 25.97 6.72 4.63
C VAL A 47 25.94 7.84 5.66
N ASP A 48 27.11 8.26 6.10
CA ASP A 48 27.24 9.38 7.03
C ASP A 48 27.47 10.67 6.26
N VAL A 49 26.73 11.71 6.64
CA VAL A 49 26.78 13.06 6.09
C VAL A 49 27.49 13.95 7.10
N ASN A 50 28.61 14.52 6.68
CA ASN A 50 29.48 15.35 7.51
C ASN A 50 29.87 16.64 6.79
N ALA A 51 30.06 17.74 7.53
CA ALA A 51 30.55 18.99 6.96
C ALA A 51 31.96 18.87 6.34
N ARG A 52 32.77 17.94 6.87
CA ARG A 52 34.14 17.64 6.44
C ARG A 52 34.34 16.13 6.44
N PRO A 53 34.03 15.43 5.33
CA PRO A 53 34.22 13.99 5.27
C PRO A 53 35.71 13.64 5.45
N THR A 54 35.97 12.60 6.24
CA THR A 54 37.32 12.07 6.50
C THR A 54 37.51 10.67 5.91
N LEU A 55 36.41 9.98 5.60
CA LEU A 55 36.38 8.67 4.98
C LEU A 55 35.78 8.76 3.56
N GLU A 56 36.17 7.84 2.68
CA GLU A 56 35.59 7.76 1.32
C GLU A 56 34.12 7.30 1.32
N SER A 57 33.64 6.74 2.43
CA SER A 57 32.25 6.32 2.64
C SER A 57 31.37 7.41 3.24
N GLU A 58 31.90 8.63 3.42
CA GLU A 58 31.17 9.78 3.96
C GLU A 58 30.85 10.77 2.83
N VAL A 59 29.72 11.45 2.94
CA VAL A 59 29.29 12.46 1.96
C VAL A 59 29.37 13.83 2.59
N ARG A 60 29.84 14.81 1.81
CA ARG A 60 29.84 16.20 2.24
C ARG A 60 28.41 16.74 2.34
N GLY A 61 28.08 17.28 3.51
CA GLY A 61 26.79 17.92 3.72
C GLY A 61 26.70 18.74 4.98
N ARG A 62 25.52 19.28 5.27
CA ARG A 62 25.20 20.03 6.49
C ARG A 62 23.86 19.59 7.04
N VAL A 63 23.77 19.62 8.37
CA VAL A 63 22.55 19.32 9.10
C VAL A 63 22.16 20.57 9.86
N VAL A 64 20.95 21.06 9.61
CA VAL A 64 20.37 22.21 10.30
C VAL A 64 18.98 21.83 10.81
N SER A 65 18.55 22.46 11.90
CA SER A 65 17.23 22.18 12.47
C SER A 65 16.54 23.44 12.94
N ARG A 66 15.21 23.41 12.94
CA ARG A 66 14.38 24.51 13.40
C ARG A 66 13.10 24.00 14.06
N GLU A 67 12.71 24.68 15.13
CA GLU A 67 11.41 24.45 15.75
C GLU A 67 10.31 25.20 15.01
N VAL A 68 9.21 24.52 14.72
CA VAL A 68 8.00 25.06 14.10
C VAL A 68 6.82 24.72 14.99
N ASP A 69 6.06 25.75 15.35
CA ASP A 69 4.78 25.63 16.04
C ASP A 69 3.66 25.69 15.00
N ILE A 70 2.80 24.68 14.99
CA ILE A 70 1.68 24.59 14.06
C ILE A 70 0.42 24.15 14.77
N SER A 71 -0.72 24.67 14.33
CA SER A 71 -2.01 24.22 14.83
C SER A 71 -3.04 24.26 13.72
N ASP A 72 -3.74 23.14 13.55
CA ASP A 72 -4.82 23.03 12.58
C ASP A 72 -5.98 22.18 13.10
N SER A 73 -7.14 22.35 12.48
CA SER A 73 -8.38 21.67 12.81
C SER A 73 -8.73 20.64 11.74
N PHE A 74 -9.14 19.47 12.19
CA PHE A 74 -9.47 18.33 11.36
C PHE A 74 -10.90 17.88 11.62
N SER A 75 -11.61 17.50 10.56
CA SER A 75 -12.95 16.93 10.65
C SER A 75 -12.89 15.42 10.55
N ILE A 76 -13.71 14.73 11.33
CA ILE A 76 -13.87 13.29 11.24
C ILE A 76 -14.93 12.99 10.18
N SER A 77 -14.69 11.99 9.34
CA SER A 77 -15.67 11.58 8.35
C SER A 77 -16.92 11.04 9.04
N PRO A 78 -18.14 11.33 8.52
CA PRO A 78 -19.37 10.87 9.14
C PRO A 78 -19.40 9.34 9.29
N ALA A 79 -19.81 8.88 10.46
CA ALA A 79 -19.96 7.49 10.82
C ALA A 79 -20.98 6.86 9.86
N THR A 80 -20.53 5.86 9.11
CA THR A 80 -21.39 5.00 8.31
C THR A 80 -22.01 3.93 9.21
N GLU A 81 -22.93 3.12 8.67
CA GLU A 81 -23.47 1.94 9.37
C GLU A 81 -22.38 0.90 9.74
N ASP A 82 -21.15 1.06 9.24
CA ASP A 82 -19.98 0.24 9.58
C ASP A 82 -19.21 0.78 10.81
N ALA A 83 -19.55 1.97 11.31
CA ALA A 83 -18.93 2.55 12.49
C ALA A 83 -19.34 1.77 13.75
N THR A 84 -18.53 1.85 14.81
CA THR A 84 -18.85 1.20 16.08
C THR A 84 -20.16 1.77 16.65
N PRO A 85 -21.21 0.94 16.79
CA PRO A 85 -22.49 1.42 17.28
C PRO A 85 -22.39 1.69 18.78
N VAL A 86 -22.97 2.81 19.22
CA VAL A 86 -23.15 3.12 20.62
C VAL A 86 -24.61 2.91 20.98
N GLU A 87 -24.87 2.40 22.18
CA GLU A 87 -26.24 2.20 22.65
C GLU A 87 -26.89 3.57 22.94
N GLY A 88 -28.03 3.80 22.28
CA GLY A 88 -28.91 4.94 22.51
C GLY A 88 -30.26 4.46 23.04
N LYS A 89 -31.17 5.39 23.34
CA LYS A 89 -32.56 5.06 23.65
C LYS A 89 -33.41 5.30 22.43
N ALA A 90 -34.05 4.24 21.93
CA ALA A 90 -34.99 4.38 20.83
C ALA A 90 -36.13 5.32 21.22
N SER A 91 -36.53 6.19 20.31
CA SER A 91 -37.65 7.10 20.50
C SER A 91 -38.51 7.14 19.25
N GLY A 92 -39.75 7.58 19.43
CA GLY A 92 -40.64 7.79 18.31
C GLY A 92 -41.97 8.33 18.78
N THR A 93 -42.89 8.42 17.85
CA THR A 93 -44.19 9.04 18.08
C THR A 93 -45.29 7.99 18.06
N ILE A 94 -46.14 8.00 19.08
CA ILE A 94 -47.34 7.18 19.14
C ILE A 94 -48.58 8.07 19.11
N THR A 95 -49.64 7.58 18.46
CA THR A 95 -51.00 8.09 18.58
C THR A 95 -51.69 7.31 19.69
N ILE A 96 -52.02 7.98 20.78
CA ILE A 96 -52.72 7.39 21.91
C ILE A 96 -54.22 7.56 21.66
N LEU A 97 -54.95 6.46 21.53
CA LEU A 97 -56.39 6.44 21.30
C LEU A 97 -57.14 6.18 22.60
N ASN A 98 -58.28 6.83 22.78
CA ASN A 98 -59.18 6.59 23.89
C ASN A 98 -60.62 6.40 23.38
N LYS A 99 -61.10 5.15 23.37
CA LYS A 99 -62.46 4.77 22.96
C LYS A 99 -63.49 4.86 24.09
N ARG A 100 -63.09 5.30 25.29
CA ARG A 100 -63.99 5.44 26.44
C ARG A 100 -64.77 6.75 26.34
N SER A 101 -65.88 6.82 27.08
CA SER A 101 -66.71 8.03 27.26
C SER A 101 -66.17 9.01 28.32
N SER A 102 -64.93 8.82 28.79
CA SER A 102 -64.25 9.68 29.77
C SER A 102 -62.83 9.97 29.30
N ALA A 103 -62.32 11.16 29.61
CA ALA A 103 -60.94 11.51 29.31
C ALA A 103 -59.97 10.66 30.15
N GLN A 104 -58.81 10.34 29.58
CA GLN A 104 -57.75 9.59 30.25
C GLN A 104 -56.52 10.49 30.44
N PRO A 105 -56.27 11.00 31.67
CA PRO A 105 -55.00 11.64 31.97
C PRO A 105 -53.88 10.60 32.03
N LEU A 106 -52.73 10.93 31.43
CA LEU A 106 -51.50 10.15 31.44
C LEU A 106 -50.37 11.07 31.89
N VAL A 107 -49.64 10.66 32.92
CA VAL A 107 -48.51 11.45 33.44
C VAL A 107 -47.26 11.21 32.61
N ALA A 108 -46.32 12.15 32.66
CA ALA A 108 -44.97 11.90 32.14
C ALA A 108 -44.43 10.61 32.75
N THR A 109 -43.63 9.88 31.99
CA THR A 109 -43.08 8.54 32.30
C THR A 109 -44.10 7.39 32.37
N THR A 110 -45.35 7.60 31.95
CA THR A 110 -46.33 6.51 31.76
C THR A 110 -45.75 5.42 30.88
N ARG A 111 -45.92 4.16 31.31
CA ARG A 111 -45.38 2.97 30.65
C ARG A 111 -46.23 2.56 29.45
N PHE A 112 -45.58 2.44 28.30
CA PHE A 112 -46.12 1.87 27.07
C PHE A 112 -45.33 0.61 26.71
N LEU A 113 -46.01 -0.52 26.52
CA LEU A 113 -45.37 -1.80 26.22
C LEU A 113 -45.66 -2.17 24.77
N SER A 114 -44.61 -2.32 23.95
CA SER A 114 -44.76 -2.77 22.55
C SER A 114 -45.18 -4.23 22.47
N GLU A 115 -45.63 -4.68 21.29
CA GLU A 115 -45.94 -6.10 21.03
C GLU A 115 -44.74 -7.03 21.26
N GLY A 116 -43.52 -6.52 21.06
CA GLY A 116 -42.26 -7.22 21.34
C GLY A 116 -41.85 -7.22 22.82
N GLY A 117 -42.66 -6.64 23.71
CA GLY A 117 -42.37 -6.59 25.14
C GLY A 117 -41.38 -5.50 25.56
N VAL A 118 -41.09 -4.53 24.69
CA VAL A 118 -40.15 -3.45 24.96
C VAL A 118 -40.88 -2.29 25.63
N LEU A 119 -40.31 -1.80 26.72
CA LEU A 119 -40.92 -0.76 27.54
C LEU A 119 -40.49 0.63 27.07
N PHE A 120 -41.48 1.48 26.79
CA PHE A 120 -41.33 2.88 26.48
C PHE A 120 -42.00 3.75 27.54
N ARG A 121 -41.51 4.97 27.67
CA ARG A 121 -42.02 5.98 28.60
C ARG A 121 -42.49 7.19 27.85
N LEU A 122 -43.63 7.70 28.26
CA LEU A 122 -44.16 8.97 27.78
C LEU A 122 -43.22 10.11 28.19
N ASP A 123 -42.78 10.94 27.24
CA ASP A 123 -41.86 12.04 27.53
C ASP A 123 -42.57 13.15 28.31
N GLU A 124 -43.77 13.54 27.85
CA GLU A 124 -44.57 14.61 28.46
C GLU A 124 -45.98 14.13 28.82
N GLY A 125 -46.47 14.53 29.99
CA GLY A 125 -47.83 14.19 30.41
C GLY A 125 -48.88 14.77 29.47
N THR A 126 -49.91 13.99 29.16
CA THR A 126 -50.99 14.40 28.25
C THR A 126 -52.33 13.88 28.73
N THR A 127 -53.42 14.51 28.29
CA THR A 127 -54.78 14.03 28.57
C THR A 127 -55.46 13.66 27.26
N VAL A 128 -55.77 12.37 27.11
CA VAL A 128 -56.46 11.86 25.91
C VAL A 128 -57.95 12.12 26.04
N PRO A 129 -58.58 12.89 25.14
CA PRO A 129 -60.01 13.20 25.23
C PRO A 129 -60.87 11.95 25.09
N SER A 130 -62.09 12.00 25.63
CA SER A 130 -63.10 10.95 25.47
C SER A 130 -63.40 10.73 23.99
N GLY A 131 -63.33 9.47 23.52
CA GLY A 131 -63.62 9.12 22.12
C GLY A 131 -62.63 9.70 21.10
N GLY A 132 -61.48 10.23 21.53
CA GLY A 132 -60.51 10.88 20.66
C GLY A 132 -59.10 10.30 20.76
N SER A 133 -58.13 11.02 20.21
CA SER A 133 -56.72 10.64 20.22
C SER A 133 -55.80 11.83 20.46
N VAL A 134 -54.57 11.56 20.86
CA VAL A 134 -53.49 12.54 20.99
C VAL A 134 -52.17 11.93 20.54
N THR A 135 -51.36 12.69 19.83
CA THR A 135 -50.02 12.29 19.42
C THR A 135 -49.03 12.67 20.52
N ALA A 136 -48.16 11.74 20.92
CA ALA A 136 -47.15 11.99 21.94
C ALA A 136 -45.85 11.23 21.64
N ARG A 137 -44.74 11.80 22.10
CA ARG A 137 -43.42 11.19 21.99
C ARG A 137 -43.17 10.22 23.14
N VAL A 138 -42.58 9.09 22.81
CA VAL A 138 -42.16 8.07 23.78
C VAL A 138 -40.70 7.70 23.55
N THR A 139 -40.02 7.37 24.65
CA THR A 139 -38.61 6.97 24.66
C THR A 139 -38.44 5.64 25.40
N ALA A 140 -37.60 4.74 24.90
CA ALA A 140 -37.32 3.45 25.51
C ALA A 140 -36.80 3.59 26.95
N ASP A 141 -37.22 2.69 27.84
CA ASP A 141 -36.78 2.69 29.24
C ASP A 141 -35.27 2.44 29.35
N GLN A 142 -34.76 1.49 28.56
CA GLN A 142 -33.36 1.08 28.51
C GLN A 142 -32.72 1.42 27.16
N PRO A 143 -31.41 1.71 27.14
CA PRO A 143 -30.68 1.85 25.89
C PRO A 143 -30.45 0.48 25.21
N GLY A 144 -30.11 0.50 23.92
CA GLY A 144 -29.68 -0.66 23.15
C GLY A 144 -30.59 -1.02 21.98
N ALA A 145 -30.10 -1.91 21.11
CA ALA A 145 -30.74 -2.31 19.86
C ALA A 145 -32.16 -2.87 20.02
N LEU A 146 -32.46 -3.47 21.18
CA LEU A 146 -33.80 -3.98 21.49
C LEU A 146 -34.86 -2.87 21.57
N GLY A 147 -34.44 -1.62 21.75
CA GLY A 147 -35.32 -0.45 21.68
C GLY A 147 -35.88 -0.21 20.28
N ASP A 148 -35.20 -0.66 19.23
CA ASP A 148 -35.63 -0.45 17.85
C ASP A 148 -36.74 -1.44 17.50
N VAL A 149 -38.00 -0.99 17.57
CA VAL A 149 -39.19 -1.82 17.37
C VAL A 149 -39.99 -1.38 16.13
N PRO A 150 -40.61 -2.31 15.39
CA PRO A 150 -41.43 -1.96 14.25
C PRO A 150 -42.67 -1.15 14.66
N ALA A 151 -43.28 -0.49 13.67
CA ALA A 151 -44.59 0.14 13.85
C ALA A 151 -45.62 -0.90 14.33
N GLY A 152 -46.45 -0.51 15.29
CA GLY A 152 -47.38 -1.43 15.94
C GLY A 152 -48.10 -0.84 17.14
N ARG A 153 -48.76 -1.73 17.89
CA ARG A 153 -49.59 -1.35 19.04
C ARG A 153 -48.79 -1.35 20.35
N PHE A 154 -49.17 -0.42 21.24
CA PHE A 154 -48.60 -0.26 22.56
C PHE A 154 -49.69 -0.34 23.62
N THR A 155 -49.54 -1.24 24.58
CA THR A 155 -50.44 -1.34 25.72
C THR A 155 -49.93 -0.49 26.88
N ILE A 156 -50.80 -0.15 27.83
CA ILE A 156 -50.43 0.63 29.02
C ILE A 156 -50.57 -0.29 30.24
N PRO A 157 -49.49 -0.97 30.69
CA PRO A 157 -49.57 -1.99 31.74
C PRO A 157 -50.12 -1.48 33.08
N GLY A 158 -50.04 -0.16 33.31
CA GLY A 158 -50.61 0.48 34.51
C GLY A 158 -52.14 0.59 34.52
N LEU A 159 -52.82 0.31 33.41
CA LEU A 159 -54.28 0.28 33.30
C LEU A 159 -54.79 -1.16 33.41
N SER A 160 -56.04 -1.37 33.83
CA SER A 160 -56.65 -2.72 33.81
C SER A 160 -56.80 -3.24 32.38
N GLU A 161 -56.79 -4.55 32.18
CA GLU A 161 -56.91 -5.17 30.84
C GLU A 161 -58.15 -4.66 30.07
N SER A 162 -59.28 -4.50 30.77
CA SER A 162 -60.52 -3.94 30.21
C SER A 162 -60.35 -2.50 29.71
N VAL A 163 -59.50 -1.70 30.34
CA VAL A 163 -59.21 -0.33 29.95
C VAL A 163 -58.15 -0.30 28.84
N GLN A 164 -57.14 -1.17 28.88
CA GLN A 164 -56.12 -1.28 27.83
C GLN A 164 -56.72 -1.64 26.46
N ALA A 165 -57.81 -2.42 26.44
CA ALA A 165 -58.55 -2.71 25.22
C ALA A 165 -59.14 -1.44 24.56
N LEU A 166 -59.46 -0.42 25.36
CA LEU A 166 -60.10 0.84 24.94
C LEU A 166 -59.14 2.03 24.88
N VAL A 167 -58.03 1.99 25.63
CA VAL A 167 -57.01 3.04 25.68
C VAL A 167 -55.63 2.43 25.45
N TYR A 168 -55.03 2.76 24.31
CA TYR A 168 -53.77 2.18 23.87
C TYR A 168 -53.06 3.14 22.89
N GLY A 169 -51.75 2.93 22.69
CA GLY A 169 -50.96 3.63 21.69
C GLY A 169 -50.87 2.84 20.39
N GLU A 170 -50.78 3.53 19.27
CA GLU A 170 -50.42 2.98 17.96
C GLU A 170 -49.32 3.84 17.35
N SER A 171 -48.31 3.22 16.75
CA SER A 171 -47.30 3.88 15.93
C SER A 171 -47.49 3.50 14.47
N THR A 172 -47.26 4.46 13.58
CA THR A 172 -47.22 4.24 12.13
C THR A 172 -45.80 4.15 11.60
N GLU A 173 -44.82 4.55 12.41
CA GLU A 173 -43.39 4.54 12.12
C GLU A 173 -42.66 3.64 13.13
N VAL A 174 -41.47 3.18 12.76
CA VAL A 174 -40.61 2.41 13.66
C VAL A 174 -40.13 3.29 14.81
N MET A 175 -39.93 2.70 15.99
CA MET A 175 -39.13 3.34 17.03
C MET A 175 -37.66 3.13 16.67
N SER A 176 -36.86 4.19 16.69
CA SER A 176 -35.46 4.14 16.27
C SER A 176 -34.55 4.93 17.20
N GLY A 177 -33.26 4.60 17.20
CA GLY A 177 -32.23 5.24 18.03
C GLY A 177 -31.74 4.38 19.21
N GLY A 178 -32.10 3.10 19.24
CA GLY A 178 -31.55 2.09 20.13
C GLY A 178 -30.07 1.82 19.86
N LEU A 179 -29.67 1.85 18.59
CA LEU A 179 -28.28 2.00 18.16
C LEU A 179 -28.07 3.34 17.47
N ARG A 180 -26.98 4.02 17.82
CA ARG A 180 -26.50 5.24 17.14
C ARG A 180 -25.09 5.01 16.62
N PHE A 181 -24.83 5.46 15.40
CA PHE A 181 -23.49 5.50 14.83
C PHE A 181 -22.95 6.89 15.07
N VAL A 182 -21.85 7.00 15.82
CA VAL A 182 -21.26 8.30 16.15
C VAL A 182 -19.81 8.36 15.74
N ASN A 183 -19.38 9.58 15.42
CA ASN A 183 -18.01 9.88 15.06
C ASN A 183 -17.15 9.81 16.31
N VAL A 184 -16.06 9.06 16.24
CA VAL A 184 -15.12 8.90 17.35
C VAL A 184 -13.73 9.16 16.82
N LEU A 185 -12.91 9.88 17.59
CA LEU A 185 -11.51 10.08 17.24
C LEU A 185 -10.74 8.76 17.32
N THR A 186 -10.40 8.19 16.17
CA THR A 186 -9.58 6.97 16.08
C THR A 186 -8.09 7.29 15.97
N GLN A 187 -7.24 6.31 16.31
CA GLN A 187 -5.79 6.46 16.16
C GLN A 187 -5.39 6.72 14.70
N VAL A 188 -6.12 6.12 13.75
CA VAL A 188 -5.86 6.31 12.32
C VAL A 188 -6.10 7.76 11.91
N ASP A 189 -7.21 8.35 12.33
CA ASP A 189 -7.54 9.75 12.03
C ASP A 189 -6.51 10.70 12.65
N PHE A 190 -6.13 10.43 13.91
CA PHE A 190 -5.12 11.23 14.62
C PHE A 190 -3.75 11.15 13.93
N ASP A 191 -3.29 9.95 13.55
CA ASP A 191 -1.99 9.75 12.90
C ASP A 191 -1.94 10.37 11.51
N GLN A 192 -3.05 10.32 10.75
CA GLN A 192 -3.16 10.99 9.45
C GLN A 192 -3.10 12.51 9.59
N ALA A 193 -3.86 13.08 10.52
CA ALA A 193 -3.84 14.51 10.82
C ALA A 193 -2.46 14.97 11.29
N LEU A 194 -1.81 14.20 12.17
CA LEU A 194 -0.45 14.50 12.63
C LEU A 194 0.57 14.38 11.50
N GLY A 195 0.41 13.43 10.59
CA GLY A 195 1.22 13.32 9.37
C GLY A 195 1.13 14.56 8.50
N ALA A 196 -0.10 15.04 8.24
CA ALA A 196 -0.33 16.27 7.47
C ALA A 196 0.34 17.50 8.12
N LEU A 197 0.26 17.63 9.45
CA LEU A 197 0.95 18.70 10.18
C LEU A 197 2.48 18.61 10.09
N ARG A 198 3.06 17.40 10.07
CA ARG A 198 4.50 17.23 9.86
C ARG A 198 4.93 17.68 8.46
N ASP A 199 4.14 17.33 7.44
CA ASP A 199 4.41 17.74 6.06
C ASP A 199 4.32 19.27 5.90
N GLU A 200 3.34 19.90 6.54
CA GLU A 200 3.19 21.35 6.57
C GLU A 200 4.34 22.03 7.34
N ALA A 201 4.76 21.45 8.47
CA ALA A 201 5.92 21.94 9.21
C ALA A 201 7.20 21.88 8.37
N ILE A 202 7.42 20.78 7.61
CA ILE A 202 8.54 20.68 6.67
C ILE A 202 8.44 21.77 5.60
N ALA A 203 7.28 21.91 4.95
CA ALA A 203 7.07 22.88 3.89
C ALA A 203 7.30 24.34 4.35
N SER A 204 6.90 24.67 5.59
CA SER A 204 7.11 26.00 6.17
C SER A 204 8.57 26.30 6.51
N ALA A 205 9.35 25.29 6.92
CA ALA A 205 10.75 25.46 7.31
C ALA A 205 11.75 25.31 6.14
N GLU A 206 11.36 24.64 5.05
CA GLU A 206 12.25 24.25 3.95
C GLU A 206 13.05 25.43 3.39
N ALA A 207 12.39 26.54 3.05
CA ALA A 207 13.04 27.69 2.43
C ALA A 207 14.06 28.37 3.37
N GLU A 208 13.74 28.43 4.66
CA GLU A 208 14.61 29.05 5.65
C GLU A 208 15.83 28.16 5.96
N LEU A 209 15.63 26.85 6.09
CA LEU A 209 16.71 25.89 6.27
C LEU A 209 17.66 25.86 5.07
N GLN A 210 17.13 25.90 3.84
CA GLN A 210 17.93 25.96 2.62
C GLN A 210 18.78 27.25 2.56
N ALA A 211 18.21 28.39 2.98
CA ALA A 211 18.91 29.67 2.99
C ALA A 211 20.09 29.69 3.98
N GLU A 212 20.01 28.92 5.07
CA GLU A 212 21.06 28.83 6.09
C GLU A 212 22.30 28.04 5.63
N VAL A 213 22.10 26.97 4.85
CA VAL A 213 23.18 26.07 4.42
C VAL A 213 23.84 26.45 3.10
N GLY A 214 23.16 27.24 2.26
CA GLY A 214 23.62 27.61 0.93
C GLY A 214 23.14 26.66 -0.17
N VAL A 215 23.95 26.51 -1.23
CA VAL A 215 23.57 25.74 -2.42
C VAL A 215 23.99 24.28 -2.26
N PHE A 216 23.03 23.44 -1.92
CA PHE A 216 23.10 21.97 -2.01
C PHE A 216 21.95 21.49 -2.88
N GLU A 217 22.23 20.55 -3.78
CA GLU A 217 21.20 19.97 -4.66
C GLU A 217 20.44 18.83 -3.98
N GLY A 218 21.15 18.07 -3.12
CA GLY A 218 20.59 16.98 -2.34
C GLY A 218 20.02 17.49 -1.02
N ARG A 219 18.79 17.08 -0.71
CA ARG A 219 18.12 17.39 0.55
C ARG A 219 17.14 16.31 0.97
N VAL A 220 17.08 16.05 2.26
CA VAL A 220 16.08 15.20 2.88
C VAL A 220 15.67 15.81 4.22
N PHE A 221 14.39 15.77 4.52
CA PHE A 221 13.83 16.34 5.75
C PHE A 221 13.29 15.24 6.64
N THR A 222 13.37 15.47 7.94
CA THR A 222 12.68 14.66 8.94
C THR A 222 12.16 15.56 10.05
N THR A 223 11.18 15.09 10.79
CA THR A 223 10.60 15.81 11.92
C THR A 223 10.74 14.99 13.18
N LYS A 224 10.96 15.70 14.29
CA LYS A 224 10.86 15.15 15.63
C LYS A 224 9.77 15.90 16.38
N ASP A 225 8.83 15.13 16.91
CA ASP A 225 7.73 15.66 17.70
C ASP A 225 8.29 16.11 19.07
N LEU A 226 8.19 17.42 19.36
CA LEU A 226 8.59 17.97 20.66
C LEU A 226 7.40 18.03 21.63
N SER A 227 6.25 18.45 21.13
CA SER A 227 4.99 18.41 21.87
C SER A 227 3.83 18.27 20.91
N VAL A 228 2.88 17.39 21.22
CA VAL A 228 1.64 17.21 20.45
C VAL A 228 0.48 17.19 21.43
N VAL A 229 -0.47 18.10 21.25
CA VAL A 229 -1.66 18.23 22.09
C VAL A 229 -2.89 18.18 21.20
N SER A 230 -3.82 17.30 21.54
CA SER A 230 -5.16 17.26 20.92
C SER A 230 -6.15 18.01 21.79
N SER A 231 -7.11 18.70 21.17
CA SER A 231 -8.25 19.29 21.88
C SER A 231 -9.27 18.24 22.35
N VAL A 232 -9.22 17.02 21.80
CA VAL A 232 -10.13 15.92 22.08
C VAL A 232 -9.36 14.66 22.45
N GLU A 233 -9.83 13.90 23.44
CA GLU A 233 -9.23 12.63 23.85
C GLU A 233 -9.49 11.52 22.83
N MET A 234 -8.53 10.59 22.72
CA MET A 234 -8.69 9.41 21.87
C MET A 234 -9.92 8.59 22.31
N GLY A 235 -10.76 8.19 21.36
CA GLY A 235 -11.99 7.45 21.66
C GLY A 235 -13.18 8.31 22.11
N ALA A 236 -13.02 9.64 22.21
CA ALA A 236 -14.14 10.52 22.49
C ALA A 236 -15.00 10.76 21.24
N GLU A 237 -16.31 10.92 21.47
CA GLU A 237 -17.29 11.27 20.44
C GLU A 237 -17.10 12.72 20.01
N THR A 238 -16.80 12.94 18.73
CA THR A 238 -16.63 14.28 18.16
C THR A 238 -16.76 14.28 16.65
N ASP A 239 -17.22 15.39 16.07
CA ASP A 239 -17.23 15.60 14.61
C ASP A 239 -15.90 16.17 14.08
N GLY A 240 -15.02 16.62 14.98
CA GLY A 240 -13.73 17.19 14.63
C GLY A 240 -12.86 17.46 15.85
N PHE A 241 -11.60 17.75 15.62
CA PHE A 241 -10.61 17.98 16.66
C PHE A 241 -9.54 18.95 16.16
N GLN A 242 -8.81 19.57 17.08
CA GLN A 242 -7.70 20.46 16.77
C GLN A 242 -6.43 19.83 17.34
N ILE A 243 -5.36 19.83 16.55
CA ILE A 243 -4.04 19.48 17.03
C ILE A 243 -3.21 20.75 17.10
N THR A 244 -2.52 20.94 18.23
CA THR A 244 -1.45 21.92 18.38
C THR A 244 -0.15 21.14 18.59
N ALA A 245 0.78 21.29 17.65
CA ALA A 245 2.02 20.55 17.64
C ALA A 245 3.21 21.50 17.52
N LYS A 246 4.30 21.14 18.20
CA LYS A 246 5.62 21.71 18.03
C LYS A 246 6.52 20.63 17.46
N PHE A 247 7.11 20.89 16.30
CA PHE A 247 8.04 19.98 15.64
C PHE A 247 9.43 20.61 15.59
N GLN A 248 10.46 19.79 15.78
CA GLN A 248 11.80 20.09 15.33
C GLN A 248 11.96 19.54 13.91
N VAL A 249 11.94 20.42 12.92
CA VAL A 249 12.23 20.07 11.53
C VAL A 249 13.74 20.03 11.35
N VAL A 250 14.26 18.92 10.85
CA VAL A 250 15.68 18.71 10.57
C VAL A 250 15.86 18.56 9.07
N GLY A 251 16.69 19.41 8.48
CA GLY A 251 17.10 19.32 7.09
C GLY A 251 18.52 18.80 6.99
N VAL A 252 18.69 17.70 6.26
CA VAL A 252 20.01 17.17 5.88
C VAL A 252 20.25 17.51 4.42
N PHE A 253 21.24 18.36 4.18
CA PHE A 253 21.62 18.84 2.85
C PHE A 253 22.98 18.24 2.48
N PHE A 254 23.13 17.74 1.26
CA PHE A 254 24.32 16.98 0.88
C PHE A 254 24.62 17.12 -0.62
N ASP A 255 25.84 16.74 -0.99
CA ASP A 255 26.26 16.64 -2.39
C ASP A 255 25.55 15.45 -3.06
N LYS A 256 24.65 15.75 -4.00
CA LYS A 256 23.81 14.74 -4.66
C LYS A 256 24.63 13.81 -5.55
N ASP A 257 25.66 14.33 -6.21
CA ASP A 257 26.49 13.56 -7.13
C ASP A 257 27.39 12.60 -6.36
N GLU A 258 27.98 13.06 -5.24
CA GLU A 258 28.79 12.21 -4.35
C GLU A 258 27.94 11.05 -3.79
N LEU A 259 26.74 11.35 -3.30
CA LEU A 259 25.82 10.33 -2.80
C LEU A 259 25.41 9.34 -3.89
N TYR A 260 25.11 9.83 -5.09
CA TYR A 260 24.72 8.99 -6.21
C TYR A 260 25.85 8.05 -6.64
N MET A 261 27.10 8.52 -6.70
CA MET A 261 28.25 7.68 -7.03
C MET A 261 28.44 6.55 -6.01
N LEU A 262 28.28 6.83 -4.71
CA LEU A 262 28.34 5.79 -3.67
C LEU A 262 27.21 4.78 -3.82
N ALA A 263 26.00 5.25 -4.11
CA ALA A 263 24.84 4.39 -4.28
C ALA A 263 24.95 3.51 -5.54
N GLU A 264 25.44 4.06 -6.64
CA GLU A 264 25.70 3.32 -7.88
C GLU A 264 26.79 2.26 -7.67
N ALA A 265 27.88 2.61 -6.96
CA ALA A 265 28.94 1.67 -6.62
C ALA A 265 28.43 0.52 -5.73
N SER A 266 27.62 0.82 -4.71
CA SER A 266 26.98 -0.19 -3.84
C SER A 266 26.09 -1.13 -4.65
N LEU A 267 25.22 -0.56 -5.50
CA LEU A 267 24.35 -1.34 -6.38
C LEU A 267 25.17 -2.28 -7.27
N TYR A 268 26.26 -1.80 -7.87
CA TYR A 268 27.08 -2.62 -8.77
C TYR A 268 27.88 -3.72 -8.06
N GLN A 269 28.20 -3.55 -6.77
CA GLN A 269 28.82 -4.60 -5.95
C GLN A 269 27.84 -5.71 -5.59
N ASP A 270 26.57 -5.37 -5.36
CA ASP A 270 25.52 -6.32 -4.98
C ASP A 270 24.93 -7.08 -6.19
N ILE A 271 25.16 -6.61 -7.41
CA ILE A 271 24.70 -7.28 -8.62
C ILE A 271 25.45 -8.61 -8.84
N ASP A 272 24.69 -9.69 -9.03
CA ASP A 272 25.22 -11.00 -9.42
C ASP A 272 26.09 -10.91 -10.67
N GLN A 273 27.22 -11.64 -10.71
CA GLN A 273 28.18 -11.65 -11.85
C GLN A 273 27.56 -12.01 -13.23
N GLY A 274 26.33 -12.53 -13.24
CA GLY A 274 25.57 -12.83 -14.45
C GLY A 274 24.75 -11.66 -14.99
N LEU A 275 24.56 -10.58 -14.25
CA LEU A 275 23.69 -9.46 -14.62
C LEU A 275 24.53 -8.22 -14.98
N ARG A 276 23.93 -7.33 -15.77
CA ARG A 276 24.50 -6.03 -16.11
C ARG A 276 23.43 -4.94 -15.92
N PRO A 277 23.73 -3.86 -15.20
CA PRO A 277 22.82 -2.75 -15.02
C PRO A 277 22.52 -2.05 -16.35
N VAL A 278 21.27 -1.60 -16.50
CA VAL A 278 20.78 -0.79 -17.63
C VAL A 278 20.37 0.55 -17.05
N GLY A 279 21.24 1.55 -17.18
CA GLY A 279 20.96 2.95 -16.87
C GLY A 279 20.26 3.20 -15.53
N VAL A 280 21.04 3.44 -14.48
CA VAL A 280 20.46 3.86 -13.19
C VAL A 280 20.36 5.39 -13.20
N SER A 281 19.27 5.93 -12.64
CA SER A 281 19.06 7.38 -12.53
C SER A 281 19.14 7.81 -11.08
N SER A 282 19.68 9.02 -10.84
CA SER A 282 19.66 9.65 -9.52
C SER A 282 18.24 9.89 -8.98
N ASP A 283 17.22 9.92 -9.86
CA ASP A 283 15.82 10.09 -9.47
C ASP A 283 15.23 8.84 -8.81
N ALA A 284 15.90 7.70 -8.94
CA ALA A 284 15.50 6.44 -8.31
C ALA A 284 16.05 6.28 -6.88
N LEU A 285 16.74 7.31 -6.35
CA LEU A 285 17.18 7.36 -4.96
C LEU A 285 16.00 7.61 -4.03
N LYS A 286 15.82 6.71 -3.07
CA LYS A 286 14.98 6.94 -1.89
C LYS A 286 15.87 7.15 -0.68
N LEU A 287 15.58 8.21 0.06
CA LEU A 287 16.39 8.66 1.19
C LEU A 287 15.54 8.73 2.44
N ARG A 288 16.09 8.25 3.55
CA ARG A 288 15.50 8.39 4.88
C ARG A 288 16.59 8.77 5.86
N VAL A 289 16.32 9.74 6.73
CA VAL A 289 17.21 10.03 7.86
C VAL A 289 17.07 8.89 8.88
N ASP A 290 18.17 8.20 9.18
CA ASP A 290 18.19 7.17 10.23
C ASP A 290 18.54 7.80 11.59
N ARG A 291 19.60 8.62 11.61
CA ARG A 291 20.06 9.34 12.80
C ARG A 291 20.56 10.71 12.43
N TYR A 292 20.53 11.63 13.39
CA TYR A 292 21.12 12.96 13.24
C TYR A 292 21.59 13.49 14.59
N ASP A 293 22.58 14.38 14.52
CA ASP A 293 23.04 15.24 15.59
C ASP A 293 23.15 16.66 15.02
N ALA A 294 22.19 17.50 15.38
CA ALA A 294 22.13 18.88 14.90
C ALA A 294 23.21 19.76 15.55
N GLU A 295 23.76 19.39 16.70
CA GLU A 295 24.83 20.15 17.36
C GLU A 295 26.19 19.87 16.72
N GLN A 296 26.43 18.62 16.31
CA GLN A 296 27.65 18.21 15.60
C GLN A 296 27.55 18.40 14.08
N GLU A 297 26.39 18.82 13.57
CA GLU A 297 26.06 18.90 12.14
C GLU A 297 26.29 17.58 11.38
N THR A 298 25.94 16.44 12.00
CA THR A 298 26.12 15.10 11.40
C THR A 298 24.79 14.37 11.26
N ALA A 299 24.68 13.52 10.23
CA ALA A 299 23.52 12.65 10.05
C ALA A 299 23.91 11.35 9.37
N THR A 300 23.19 10.28 9.70
CA THR A 300 23.25 9.00 8.98
C THR A 300 22.00 8.89 8.11
N LEU A 301 22.19 8.77 6.81
CA LEU A 301 21.13 8.52 5.85
C LEU A 301 21.06 7.04 5.50
N GLN A 302 19.85 6.50 5.47
CA GLN A 302 19.57 5.25 4.77
C GLN A 302 19.22 5.59 3.32
N VAL A 303 19.99 5.00 2.41
CA VAL A 303 19.88 5.21 0.97
C VAL A 303 19.41 3.91 0.36
N GLU A 304 18.41 4.00 -0.52
CA GLU A 304 17.97 2.89 -1.36
C GLU A 304 18.03 3.36 -2.80
N LEU A 305 18.78 2.65 -3.64
CA LEU A 305 18.83 2.88 -5.07
C LEU A 305 18.19 1.71 -5.78
N SER A 306 17.12 1.99 -6.52
CA SER A 306 16.46 1.02 -7.39
C SER A 306 16.89 1.22 -8.84
N GLY A 307 17.06 0.13 -9.58
CA GLY A 307 17.43 0.17 -10.98
C GLY A 307 16.95 -1.07 -11.73
N ALA A 308 17.28 -1.12 -13.01
CA ALA A 308 17.05 -2.27 -13.86
C ALA A 308 18.37 -2.93 -14.26
N ALA A 309 18.38 -4.25 -14.35
CA ALA A 309 19.48 -5.01 -14.92
C ALA A 309 18.97 -6.04 -15.93
N ILE A 310 19.84 -6.37 -16.88
CA ILE A 310 19.61 -7.42 -17.86
C ILE A 310 20.67 -8.51 -17.73
N PRO A 311 20.34 -9.77 -18.11
CA PRO A 311 21.33 -10.82 -18.20
C PRO A 311 22.51 -10.42 -19.10
N SER A 312 23.73 -10.55 -18.59
CA SER A 312 24.95 -10.36 -19.36
C SER A 312 25.31 -11.62 -20.15
N ALA A 313 26.23 -11.51 -21.11
CA ALA A 313 26.73 -12.68 -21.84
C ALA A 313 27.45 -13.73 -20.94
N ALA A 314 27.82 -13.35 -19.70
CA ALA A 314 28.41 -14.24 -18.72
C ALA A 314 27.37 -14.98 -17.85
N HIS A 315 26.07 -14.66 -17.99
CA HIS A 315 25.00 -15.32 -17.24
C HIS A 315 24.99 -16.82 -17.51
N ARG A 316 24.98 -17.65 -16.45
CA ARG A 316 25.08 -19.12 -16.56
C ARG A 316 24.00 -19.72 -17.46
N ALA A 317 22.77 -19.21 -17.35
CA ALA A 317 21.63 -19.63 -18.18
C ALA A 317 21.76 -19.26 -19.67
N LEU A 318 22.65 -18.31 -20.00
CA LEU A 318 22.95 -17.91 -21.37
C LEU A 318 24.17 -18.63 -21.95
N SER A 319 24.71 -19.61 -21.23
CA SER A 319 25.85 -20.39 -21.71
C SER A 319 25.50 -21.19 -22.97
N ARG A 320 26.32 -21.04 -24.01
CA ARG A 320 26.08 -21.64 -25.34
C ARG A 320 25.92 -23.16 -25.34
N GLY A 321 26.46 -23.82 -24.32
CA GLY A 321 26.34 -25.27 -24.14
C GLY A 321 24.92 -25.73 -23.83
N VAL A 322 24.10 -24.87 -23.21
CA VAL A 322 22.69 -25.18 -22.91
C VAL A 322 21.89 -25.38 -24.20
N PHE A 323 22.12 -24.53 -25.21
CA PHE A 323 21.36 -24.55 -26.46
C PHE A 323 21.83 -25.60 -27.48
N ALA A 324 22.90 -26.34 -27.18
CA ALA A 324 23.50 -27.28 -28.11
C ALA A 324 22.54 -28.44 -28.47
N GLY A 325 22.18 -28.53 -29.75
CA GLY A 325 21.26 -29.58 -30.25
C GLY A 325 19.76 -29.31 -30.04
N MET A 326 19.40 -28.21 -29.37
CA MET A 326 18.01 -27.78 -29.23
C MET A 326 17.39 -27.41 -30.59
N THR A 327 16.07 -27.49 -30.70
CA THR A 327 15.29 -26.91 -31.80
C THR A 327 15.02 -25.42 -31.53
N PRO A 328 14.73 -24.62 -32.56
CA PRO A 328 14.32 -23.22 -32.36
C PRO A 328 13.16 -23.06 -31.36
N ALA A 329 12.17 -23.94 -31.38
CA ALA A 329 11.03 -23.89 -30.46
C ALA A 329 11.44 -24.22 -29.00
N GLU A 330 12.34 -25.20 -28.81
CA GLU A 330 12.90 -25.53 -27.48
C GLU A 330 13.72 -24.38 -26.91
N VAL A 331 14.45 -23.64 -27.77
CA VAL A 331 15.19 -22.45 -27.35
C VAL A 331 14.22 -21.35 -26.90
N VAL A 332 13.18 -21.04 -27.69
CA VAL A 332 12.17 -20.03 -27.31
C VAL A 332 11.50 -20.41 -25.97
N ALA A 333 11.05 -21.66 -25.83
CA ALA A 333 10.45 -22.16 -24.60
C ALA A 333 11.39 -22.04 -23.40
N TYR A 334 12.69 -22.34 -23.56
CA TYR A 334 13.68 -22.18 -22.50
C TYR A 334 13.77 -20.73 -21.99
N PHE A 335 13.78 -19.75 -22.89
CA PHE A 335 13.84 -18.34 -22.52
C PHE A 335 12.55 -17.85 -21.84
N GLU A 336 11.39 -18.36 -22.25
CA GLU A 336 10.09 -18.09 -21.63
C GLU A 336 10.01 -18.71 -20.22
N GLU A 337 10.36 -19.99 -20.07
CA GLU A 337 10.32 -20.72 -18.79
C GLU A 337 11.25 -20.11 -17.74
N ASN A 338 12.40 -19.58 -18.16
CA ASN A 338 13.38 -18.96 -17.26
C ASN A 338 13.18 -17.44 -17.14
N ASN A 339 12.15 -16.87 -17.79
CA ASN A 339 11.81 -15.45 -17.78
C ASN A 339 13.01 -14.53 -18.13
N LEU A 340 13.81 -14.93 -19.14
CA LEU A 340 15.06 -14.28 -19.49
C LEU A 340 14.93 -13.29 -20.67
N ALA A 341 13.91 -13.46 -21.52
CA ALA A 341 13.76 -12.65 -22.73
C ALA A 341 12.28 -12.42 -23.08
N LYS A 342 11.95 -11.20 -23.53
CA LYS A 342 10.62 -10.84 -24.07
C LYS A 342 10.41 -11.41 -25.46
N MET A 343 11.50 -11.46 -26.23
CA MET A 343 11.50 -11.92 -27.61
C MET A 343 12.80 -12.67 -27.91
N VAL A 344 12.69 -13.78 -28.63
CA VAL A 344 13.81 -14.61 -29.04
C VAL A 344 13.66 -14.99 -30.51
N GLU A 345 14.67 -14.66 -31.31
CA GLU A 345 14.75 -15.05 -32.71
C GLU A 345 15.92 -16.03 -32.89
N VAL A 346 15.64 -17.16 -33.53
CA VAL A 346 16.65 -18.21 -33.77
C VAL A 346 16.84 -18.41 -35.26
N ASN A 347 18.00 -18.05 -35.76
CA ASN A 347 18.39 -18.16 -37.16
C ASN A 347 19.40 -19.30 -37.36
N LEU A 348 19.05 -20.28 -38.20
CA LEU A 348 19.91 -21.42 -38.52
C LEU A 348 20.56 -21.25 -39.89
N ARG A 349 21.85 -21.60 -39.98
CA ARG A 349 22.57 -21.67 -41.26
C ARG A 349 23.17 -23.06 -41.46
N PRO A 350 22.82 -23.75 -42.57
CA PRO A 350 21.78 -23.39 -43.56
C PRO A 350 20.33 -23.43 -43.00
N SER A 351 19.40 -22.69 -43.62
CA SER A 351 18.02 -22.49 -43.11
C SER A 351 17.15 -23.75 -43.12
N TRP A 352 17.52 -24.78 -43.87
CA TRP A 352 16.79 -26.06 -43.93
C TRP A 352 17.02 -26.97 -42.72
N ARG A 353 17.91 -26.59 -41.80
CA ARG A 353 18.15 -27.37 -40.58
C ARG A 353 17.04 -27.13 -39.55
N LYS A 354 16.76 -28.17 -38.76
CA LYS A 354 15.74 -28.13 -37.69
C LYS A 354 16.32 -27.99 -36.28
N ARG A 355 17.65 -28.12 -36.13
CA ARG A 355 18.35 -28.15 -34.82
C ARG A 355 19.63 -27.30 -34.83
N LEU A 356 19.96 -26.78 -33.67
CA LEU A 356 21.20 -26.06 -33.41
C LEU A 356 22.42 -26.99 -33.49
N PRO A 357 23.61 -26.47 -33.83
CA PRO A 357 24.86 -27.23 -33.78
C PRO A 357 25.11 -27.78 -32.36
N HIS A 358 25.62 -29.01 -32.25
CA HIS A 358 26.06 -29.55 -30.95
C HIS A 358 27.33 -28.89 -30.42
N ALA A 359 28.12 -28.26 -31.29
CA ALA A 359 29.34 -27.56 -30.93
C ALA A 359 29.00 -26.13 -30.44
N PRO A 360 29.23 -25.78 -29.16
CA PRO A 360 28.81 -24.48 -28.60
C PRO A 360 29.49 -23.27 -29.26
N ASN A 361 30.69 -23.46 -29.81
CA ASN A 361 31.43 -22.42 -30.53
C ASN A 361 30.78 -22.02 -31.87
N LYS A 362 29.85 -22.82 -32.41
CA LYS A 362 29.09 -22.52 -33.63
C LYS A 362 27.76 -21.82 -33.35
N ILE A 363 27.43 -21.57 -32.07
CA ILE A 363 26.26 -20.81 -31.64
C ILE A 363 26.70 -19.41 -31.26
N LYS A 364 26.07 -18.39 -31.88
CA LYS A 364 26.28 -16.98 -31.56
C LYS A 364 25.04 -16.46 -30.83
N LEU A 365 25.23 -15.92 -29.63
CA LEU A 365 24.18 -15.25 -28.86
C LEU A 365 24.38 -13.73 -28.99
N LEU A 366 23.33 -13.03 -29.36
CA LEU A 366 23.26 -11.58 -29.48
C LEU A 366 22.15 -11.08 -28.56
N ILE A 367 22.50 -10.15 -27.67
CA ILE A 367 21.56 -9.48 -26.76
C ILE A 367 21.30 -8.12 -27.39
N ASN A 368 20.07 -7.90 -27.85
CA ASN A 368 19.64 -6.62 -28.39
C ASN A 368 19.10 -5.78 -27.23
N GLU A 369 19.69 -4.61 -27.04
CA GLU A 369 19.29 -3.61 -26.04
C GLU A 369 18.00 -2.89 -26.43
#